data_AF-A0A5J4E9E4-F1
#
_entry.id   AF-A0A5J4E9E4-F1
#
_cell.length_a   1.000
_cell.length_b   1.000
_cell.length_c   1.000
_cell.angle_alpha   90.00
_cell.angle_beta   90.00
_cell.angle_gamma   90.00
#
_symmetry.space_group_name_H-M   'P 1'
#
loop_
_entity.id
_entity.type
_entity.pdbx_description
1 polymer ?
#
loop_
_entity_poly.entity_id
_entity_poly.type
_entity_poly.pdbx_seq_one_letter_code
_entity_poly.pdbx_strand_id
1 'polypeptide(L)'
;MYPDLVSTLDAPALEAAAEDYLKKLRERGGNIRHITDKYPANFLHIGFIRLLFPKAKIIHCRRNAVDTCLSIYFQDFATANLYANRLEDIGSYYQCYQLLMDHWMDLGSDRLLTVDYEELTSDLEGQVRIMVEWLDLEWDPACLDYTSNRRAVSTLSRWQVRQPVYQHSVERWRRYENHLGVLLELFPNQD
;
A
#
# COMPACT_ATOMS: atom_id res chain seq x y z
N MET A 1 17.85 0.42 18.32
CA MET A 1 17.56 -0.16 16.98
C MET A 1 16.47 0.72 16.36
N TYR A 2 16.14 0.62 15.07
CA TYR A 2 14.89 1.25 14.60
C TYR A 2 13.71 0.57 15.32
N PRO A 3 12.69 1.29 15.81
CA PRO A 3 12.44 2.73 15.62
C PRO A 3 13.13 3.67 16.61
N ASP A 4 13.66 3.19 17.75
CA ASP A 4 14.22 4.02 18.84
C ASP A 4 15.28 5.03 18.38
N LEU A 5 16.11 4.64 17.40
CA LEU A 5 17.19 5.49 16.87
C LEU A 5 16.66 6.78 16.23
N VAL A 6 15.41 6.80 15.75
CA VAL A 6 14.83 7.97 15.06
C VAL A 6 14.82 9.20 15.97
N SER A 7 14.58 9.00 17.28
CA SER A 7 14.60 10.09 18.27
C SER A 7 15.97 10.74 18.48
N THR A 8 17.04 10.08 18.03
CA THR A 8 18.43 10.56 18.16
C THR A 8 18.99 11.15 16.87
N LEU A 9 18.22 11.11 15.77
CA LEU A 9 18.66 11.66 14.49
C LEU A 9 18.42 13.18 14.47
N ASP A 10 19.48 13.92 14.14
CA ASP A 10 19.39 15.34 13.84
C ASP A 10 19.13 15.58 12.36
N ALA A 11 18.86 16.84 11.98
CA ALA A 11 18.60 17.20 10.59
C ALA A 11 19.76 16.83 9.64
N PRO A 12 21.05 17.06 9.98
CA PRO A 12 22.18 16.61 9.15
C PRO A 12 22.21 15.10 8.92
N ALA A 13 21.94 14.28 9.95
CA ALA A 13 21.92 12.83 9.80
C ALA A 13 20.77 12.36 8.88
N LEU A 14 19.59 12.98 8.99
CA LEU A 14 18.45 12.70 8.10
C LEU A 14 18.75 13.08 6.66
N GLU A 15 19.36 14.24 6.42
CA GLU A 15 19.74 14.71 5.09
C GLU A 15 20.78 13.78 4.44
N ALA A 16 21.82 13.42 5.18
CA ALA A 16 22.84 12.47 4.70
C ALA A 16 22.26 11.09 4.36
N ALA A 17 21.34 10.58 5.20
CA ALA A 17 20.66 9.32 4.94
C ALA A 17 19.75 9.37 3.69
N ALA A 18 19.02 10.48 3.51
CA ALA A 18 18.18 10.71 2.34
C ALA A 18 19.02 10.80 1.05
N GLU A 19 20.15 11.52 1.08
CA GLU A 19 21.05 11.65 -0.05
C GLU A 19 21.69 10.31 -0.45
N ASP A 20 22.17 9.51 0.52
CA ASP A 20 22.74 8.19 0.25
C ASP A 20 21.69 7.25 -0.39
N TYR A 21 20.45 7.28 0.11
CA TYR A 21 19.35 6.53 -0.48
C TYR A 21 19.06 6.95 -1.94
N LEU A 22 18.94 8.25 -2.20
CA LEU A 22 18.67 8.78 -3.53
C LEU A 22 19.83 8.52 -4.51
N LYS A 23 21.08 8.58 -4.03
CA LYS A 23 22.27 8.24 -4.82
C LYS A 23 22.21 6.80 -5.32
N LYS A 24 21.93 5.84 -4.42
CA LYS A 24 21.79 4.42 -4.77
C LYS A 24 20.67 4.18 -5.79
N LEU A 25 19.58 4.94 -5.73
CA LEU A 25 18.50 4.84 -6.71
C LEU A 25 18.88 5.41 -8.08
N ARG A 26 19.57 6.56 -8.11
CA ARG A 26 20.08 7.17 -9.36
C ARG A 26 21.09 6.25 -10.07
N GLU A 27 21.96 5.59 -9.31
CA GLU A 27 22.93 4.62 -9.84
C GLU A 27 22.24 3.43 -10.53
N ARG A 28 21.02 3.06 -10.10
CA ARG A 28 20.26 1.93 -10.67
C ARG A 28 19.40 2.30 -11.87
N GLY A 29 18.86 3.51 -11.93
CA GLY A 29 17.87 3.89 -12.96
C GLY A 29 18.28 5.05 -13.87
N GLY A 30 19.48 5.61 -13.72
CA GLY A 30 19.98 6.66 -14.59
C GLY A 30 19.28 8.01 -14.37
N ASN A 31 18.99 8.73 -15.46
CA ASN A 31 18.33 10.04 -15.40
C ASN A 31 16.81 9.88 -15.20
N ILE A 32 16.41 9.69 -13.94
CA ILE A 32 15.01 9.47 -13.54
C ILE A 32 14.39 10.78 -13.03
N ARG A 33 13.23 11.15 -13.57
CA ARG A 33 12.45 12.33 -13.11
C ARG A 33 11.59 12.04 -11.88
N HIS A 34 11.01 10.84 -11.79
CA HIS A 34 10.12 10.41 -10.71
C HIS A 34 10.48 9.01 -10.22
N ILE A 35 10.53 8.83 -8.91
CA ILE A 35 10.79 7.55 -8.26
C ILE A 35 9.51 7.10 -7.58
N THR A 36 9.13 5.85 -7.80
CA THR A 36 8.05 5.19 -7.05
C THR A 36 8.63 4.03 -6.27
N ASP A 37 8.28 3.95 -4.99
CA ASP A 37 8.54 2.79 -4.12
C ASP A 37 7.19 2.20 -3.72
N LYS A 38 7.01 0.90 -4.01
CA LYS A 38 5.75 0.20 -3.75
C LYS A 38 6.03 -1.03 -2.90
N TYR A 39 5.86 -0.86 -1.60
CA TYR A 39 5.95 -1.94 -0.64
C TYR A 39 4.80 -1.85 0.37
N PRO A 40 3.96 -2.90 0.51
CA PRO A 40 2.78 -2.85 1.38
C PRO A 40 3.11 -2.46 2.83
N ALA A 41 4.22 -2.94 3.41
CA ALA A 41 4.57 -2.64 4.80
C ALA A 41 5.22 -1.26 5.01
N ASN A 42 5.28 -0.40 3.99
CA ASN A 42 5.73 0.99 4.16
C ASN A 42 4.89 1.78 5.16
N PHE A 43 3.65 1.35 5.46
CA PHE A 43 2.83 1.96 6.50
C PHE A 43 3.52 1.98 7.89
N LEU A 44 4.41 1.02 8.16
CA LEU A 44 5.24 0.99 9.39
C LEU A 44 6.27 2.11 9.46
N HIS A 45 6.55 2.76 8.32
CA HIS A 45 7.67 3.67 8.13
C HIS A 45 7.25 5.07 7.68
N ILE A 46 5.95 5.37 7.60
CA ILE A 46 5.45 6.66 7.07
C ILE A 46 6.08 7.85 7.80
N GLY A 47 6.13 7.83 9.13
CA GLY A 47 6.78 8.90 9.90
C GLY A 47 8.24 9.11 9.50
N PHE A 48 9.00 8.02 9.33
CA PHE A 48 10.41 8.10 8.93
C PHE A 48 10.60 8.52 7.47
N ILE A 49 9.72 8.07 6.57
CA ILE A 49 9.67 8.50 5.17
C ILE A 49 9.44 10.00 5.08
N ARG A 50 8.52 10.56 5.89
CA ARG A 50 8.24 12.00 5.95
C ARG A 50 9.44 12.81 6.47
N LEU A 51 10.22 12.26 7.39
CA LEU A 51 11.44 12.90 7.90
C LEU A 51 12.55 12.92 6.83
N LEU A 52 12.79 11.81 6.15
CA LEU A 52 13.83 11.71 5.10
C LEU A 52 13.45 12.45 3.82
N PHE A 53 12.17 12.39 3.45
CA PHE A 53 11.65 12.93 2.20
C PHE A 53 10.40 13.78 2.46
N PRO A 54 10.55 15.02 2.97
CA PRO A 54 9.41 15.88 3.31
C PRO A 54 8.46 16.21 2.15
N LYS A 55 8.93 16.03 0.91
CA LYS A 55 8.13 16.23 -0.31
C LYS A 55 7.51 14.95 -0.86
N ALA A 56 7.78 13.79 -0.26
CA ALA A 56 7.21 12.53 -0.71
C ALA A 56 5.69 12.56 -0.60
N LYS A 57 5.02 12.06 -1.64
CA LYS A 57 3.58 11.84 -1.68
C LYS A 57 3.31 10.35 -1.49
N ILE A 58 2.41 10.02 -0.57
CA ILE A 58 2.08 8.64 -0.20
C ILE A 58 0.68 8.33 -0.68
N ILE A 59 0.55 7.30 -1.52
CA ILE A 59 -0.73 6.72 -1.89
C ILE A 59 -0.96 5.50 -1.00
N HIS A 60 -2.02 5.54 -0.22
CA HIS A 60 -2.46 4.49 0.67
C HIS A 60 -3.61 3.73 0.01
N CYS A 61 -3.34 2.53 -0.51
CA CYS A 61 -4.39 1.69 -1.07
C CYS A 61 -5.12 0.95 0.06
N ARG A 62 -6.41 1.22 0.22
CA ARG A 62 -7.29 0.56 1.18
C ARG A 62 -8.27 -0.35 0.45
N ARG A 63 -8.69 -1.42 1.12
CA ARG A 63 -9.66 -2.40 0.62
C ARG A 63 -10.42 -2.93 1.82
N ASN A 64 -11.63 -3.46 1.62
CA ASN A 64 -12.40 -4.17 2.64
C ASN A 64 -11.50 -5.10 3.48
N ALA A 65 -11.65 -5.02 4.79
CA ALA A 65 -10.78 -5.69 5.75
C ALA A 65 -10.87 -7.21 5.63
N VAL A 66 -12.09 -7.75 5.58
CA VAL A 66 -12.32 -9.19 5.52
C VAL A 66 -11.84 -9.77 4.20
N ASP A 67 -12.09 -9.09 3.07
CA ASP A 67 -11.55 -9.48 1.76
C ASP A 67 -10.01 -9.46 1.74
N THR A 68 -9.38 -8.49 2.39
CA THR A 68 -7.93 -8.39 2.47
C THR A 68 -7.37 -9.54 3.30
N CYS A 69 -7.94 -9.78 4.48
CA CYS A 69 -7.52 -10.84 5.37
C CYS A 69 -7.69 -12.24 4.74
N LEU A 70 -8.83 -12.48 4.09
CA LEU A 70 -9.06 -13.70 3.33
C LEU A 70 -8.08 -13.85 2.16
N SER A 71 -7.78 -12.76 1.46
CA SER A 71 -6.79 -12.78 0.38
C SER A 71 -5.39 -13.11 0.89
N ILE A 72 -5.02 -12.68 2.10
CA ILE A 72 -3.74 -13.04 2.73
C ILE A 72 -3.74 -14.53 3.08
N TYR A 73 -4.81 -15.03 3.68
CA TYR A 73 -4.94 -16.43 4.08
C TYR A 73 -4.82 -17.42 2.91
N PHE A 74 -5.21 -17.01 1.70
CA PHE A 74 -5.09 -17.82 0.48
C PHE A 74 -3.71 -17.77 -0.20
N GLN A 75 -2.73 -17.08 0.38
CA GLN A 75 -1.39 -16.97 -0.19
C GLN A 75 -0.36 -17.65 0.70
N ASP A 76 0.57 -18.36 0.08
CA ASP A 76 1.76 -18.86 0.78
C ASP A 76 2.83 -17.77 0.81
N PHE A 77 2.99 -17.16 1.98
CA PHE A 77 4.03 -16.15 2.24
C PHE A 77 5.35 -16.76 2.75
N ALA A 78 5.49 -18.09 2.74
CA ALA A 78 6.60 -18.80 3.35
C ALA A 78 6.87 -18.26 4.78
N THR A 79 8.12 -17.90 5.08
CA THR A 79 8.51 -17.33 6.39
C THR A 79 8.50 -15.81 6.45
N ALA A 80 8.09 -15.11 5.37
CA ALA A 80 8.21 -13.65 5.29
C ALA A 80 7.11 -12.92 6.08
N ASN A 81 5.90 -13.46 6.14
CA ASN A 81 4.77 -12.89 6.88
C ASN A 81 4.25 -13.93 7.87
N LEU A 82 4.81 -13.96 9.07
CA LEU A 82 4.50 -14.98 10.08
C LEU A 82 3.03 -14.96 10.53
N TYR A 83 2.36 -13.81 10.42
CA TYR A 83 0.94 -13.66 10.74
C TYR A 83 0.00 -14.28 9.69
N ALA A 84 0.48 -14.64 8.51
CA ALA A 84 -0.38 -14.91 7.34
C ALA A 84 -1.06 -16.30 7.32
N ASN A 85 -0.86 -17.13 8.35
CA ASN A 85 -1.29 -18.54 8.34
C ASN A 85 -2.53 -18.82 9.20
N ARG A 86 -3.01 -17.84 9.97
CA ARG A 86 -4.16 -17.97 10.87
C ARG A 86 -5.07 -16.77 10.73
N LEU A 87 -6.38 -16.99 10.56
CA LEU A 87 -7.34 -15.89 10.39
C LEU A 87 -7.33 -14.91 11.57
N GLU A 88 -7.10 -15.41 12.79
CA GLU A 88 -7.01 -14.57 14.00
C GLU A 88 -5.80 -13.63 13.96
N ASP A 89 -4.64 -14.15 13.57
CA ASP A 89 -3.39 -13.40 13.51
C ASP A 89 -3.46 -12.36 12.37
N ILE A 90 -4.03 -12.74 11.23
CA ILE A 90 -4.24 -11.83 10.10
C ILE A 90 -5.18 -10.70 10.49
N GLY A 91 -6.33 -11.01 11.11
CA GLY A 91 -7.28 -10.00 11.55
C GLY A 91 -6.69 -9.04 12.57
N SER A 92 -5.97 -9.58 13.57
CA SER A 92 -5.27 -8.77 14.59
C SER A 92 -4.20 -7.87 13.97
N TYR A 93 -3.40 -8.39 13.03
CA TYR A 93 -2.42 -7.60 12.30
C TYR A 93 -3.08 -6.48 11.49
N TYR A 94 -4.21 -6.76 10.84
CA TYR A 94 -4.95 -5.77 10.07
C TYR A 94 -5.51 -4.66 10.98
N GLN A 95 -6.05 -4.98 12.17
CA GLN A 95 -6.46 -3.96 13.14
C GLN A 95 -5.28 -3.07 13.59
N CYS A 96 -4.11 -3.66 13.85
CA CYS A 96 -2.89 -2.89 14.15
C CYS A 96 -2.49 -1.96 12.99
N TYR A 97 -2.60 -2.44 11.75
CA TYR A 97 -2.40 -1.62 10.56
C TYR A 97 -3.39 -0.45 10.49
N GLN A 98 -4.69 -0.69 10.75
CA GLN A 98 -5.70 0.37 10.76
C GLN A 98 -5.39 1.43 11.81
N LEU A 99 -5.13 1.02 13.05
CA LEU A 99 -4.77 1.93 14.14
C LEU A 99 -3.55 2.79 13.79
N LEU A 100 -2.54 2.20 13.13
CA LEU A 100 -1.35 2.94 12.74
C LEU A 100 -1.62 3.89 11.57
N MET A 101 -2.46 3.51 10.60
CA MET A 101 -2.87 4.41 9.52
C MET A 101 -3.71 5.57 10.03
N ASP A 102 -4.63 5.33 10.95
CA ASP A 102 -5.44 6.38 11.61
C ASP A 102 -4.51 7.39 12.31
N HIS A 103 -3.51 6.90 13.04
CA HIS A 103 -2.49 7.75 13.64
C HIS A 103 -1.74 8.62 12.61
N TRP A 104 -1.37 8.06 11.46
CA TRP A 104 -0.68 8.84 10.42
C TRP A 104 -1.58 9.89 9.75
N MET A 105 -2.88 9.58 9.62
CA MET A 105 -3.87 10.51 9.12
C MET A 105 -4.07 11.68 10.09
N ASP A 106 -4.18 11.39 11.39
CA ASP A 106 -4.34 12.39 12.45
C ASP A 106 -3.12 13.34 12.55
N LEU A 107 -1.91 12.83 12.30
CA LEU A 107 -0.70 13.66 12.27
C LEU A 107 -0.57 14.54 11.02
N GLY A 108 -1.35 14.28 9.97
CA GLY A 108 -1.38 15.09 8.75
C GLY A 108 -1.64 14.26 7.51
N SER A 109 -2.62 14.69 6.71
CA SER A 109 -3.06 14.04 5.48
C SER A 109 -2.68 14.79 4.19
N ASP A 110 -2.00 15.94 4.30
CA ASP A 110 -1.64 16.80 3.16
C ASP A 110 -0.88 16.07 2.03
N ARG A 111 -0.07 15.07 2.40
CA ARG A 111 0.71 14.23 1.49
C ARG A 111 0.38 12.74 1.58
N LEU A 112 -0.81 12.42 2.06
CA LEU A 112 -1.32 11.05 2.15
C LEU A 112 -2.71 10.98 1.51
N LEU A 113 -2.79 10.35 0.34
CA LEU A 113 -4.04 10.09 -0.35
C LEU A 113 -4.47 8.64 -0.12
N THR A 114 -5.65 8.43 0.44
CA THR A 114 -6.26 7.09 0.48
C THR A 114 -7.01 6.83 -0.83
N VAL A 115 -6.77 5.65 -1.41
CA VAL A 115 -7.45 5.16 -2.62
C VAL A 115 -8.13 3.85 -2.26
N ASP A 116 -9.46 3.85 -2.30
CA ASP A 116 -10.25 2.67 -2.01
C ASP A 116 -10.32 1.76 -3.24
N TYR A 117 -9.98 0.49 -3.03
CA TYR A 117 -9.92 -0.54 -4.07
C TYR A 117 -11.28 -0.73 -4.76
N GLU A 118 -12.34 -0.74 -3.97
CA GLU A 118 -13.71 -0.89 -4.43
C GLU A 118 -14.09 0.27 -5.38
N GLU A 119 -13.76 1.50 -5.01
CA GLU A 119 -13.97 2.67 -5.87
C GLU A 119 -13.12 2.59 -7.14
N LEU A 120 -11.82 2.30 -7.01
CA LEU A 120 -10.89 2.17 -8.13
C LEU A 120 -11.31 1.09 -9.14
N THR A 121 -11.88 -0.02 -8.66
CA THR A 121 -12.39 -1.08 -9.55
C THR A 121 -13.75 -0.76 -10.16
N SER A 122 -14.50 0.17 -9.57
CA SER A 122 -15.79 0.65 -10.10
C SER A 122 -15.65 1.77 -11.12
N ASP A 123 -14.68 2.66 -10.92
CA ASP A 123 -14.37 3.78 -11.81
C ASP A 123 -12.85 3.98 -11.89
N LEU A 124 -12.23 3.18 -12.77
CA LEU A 124 -10.78 3.24 -12.96
C LEU A 124 -10.32 4.63 -13.44
N GLU A 125 -11.00 5.19 -14.43
CA GLU A 125 -10.55 6.44 -15.04
C GLU A 125 -10.69 7.62 -14.07
N GLY A 126 -11.85 7.76 -13.40
CA GLY A 126 -12.06 8.82 -12.43
C GLY A 126 -11.04 8.77 -11.29
N GLN A 127 -10.82 7.59 -10.71
CA GLN A 127 -9.88 7.41 -9.60
C GLN A 127 -8.42 7.62 -10.03
N VAL A 128 -8.02 7.17 -11.22
CA VAL A 128 -6.68 7.42 -11.75
C VAL A 128 -6.45 8.89 -12.06
N ARG A 129 -7.47 9.61 -12.56
CA ARG A 129 -7.40 11.06 -12.77
C ARG A 129 -7.18 11.81 -11.45
N ILE A 130 -7.94 11.47 -10.40
CA ILE A 130 -7.77 12.04 -9.06
C ILE A 130 -6.34 11.81 -8.56
N MET A 131 -5.81 10.59 -8.69
CA MET A 131 -4.44 10.28 -8.29
C MET A 131 -3.40 11.10 -9.05
N VAL A 132 -3.53 11.21 -10.38
CA VAL A 132 -2.60 11.95 -11.24
C VAL A 132 -2.61 13.44 -10.91
N GLU A 133 -3.80 14.03 -10.75
CA GLU A 133 -3.97 15.42 -10.35
C GLU A 133 -3.38 15.66 -8.95
N TRP A 134 -3.71 14.80 -7.98
CA TRP A 134 -3.16 14.91 -6.62
C TRP A 134 -1.64 14.76 -6.59
N LEU A 135 -1.04 14.01 -7.52
CA LEU A 135 0.40 13.89 -7.68
C LEU A 135 1.06 15.12 -8.32
N ASP A 136 0.30 16.12 -8.78
CA ASP A 136 0.76 17.25 -9.60
C ASP A 136 1.42 16.79 -10.92
N LEU A 137 0.82 15.78 -11.57
CA LEU A 137 1.30 15.23 -12.84
C LEU A 137 0.32 15.56 -13.98
N GLU A 138 0.83 15.60 -15.21
CA GLU A 138 -0.01 15.74 -16.40
C GLU A 138 -0.72 14.42 -16.72
N TRP A 139 -1.99 14.52 -17.13
CA TRP A 139 -2.75 13.35 -17.56
C TRP A 139 -2.18 12.74 -18.85
N ASP A 140 -1.99 11.42 -18.82
CA ASP A 140 -1.64 10.61 -19.99
C ASP A 140 -2.64 9.44 -20.11
N PRO A 141 -3.34 9.26 -21.25
CA PRO A 141 -4.19 8.09 -21.47
C PRO A 141 -3.50 6.73 -21.25
N ALA A 142 -2.16 6.67 -21.38
CA ALA A 142 -1.38 5.48 -21.08
C ALA A 142 -1.53 5.00 -19.62
N CYS A 143 -1.98 5.86 -18.70
CA CYS A 143 -2.31 5.46 -17.32
C CYS A 143 -3.42 4.39 -17.25
N LEU A 144 -4.30 4.31 -18.27
CA LEU A 144 -5.37 3.31 -18.34
C LEU A 144 -4.93 2.03 -19.04
N ASP A 145 -3.88 2.08 -19.86
CA ASP A 145 -3.31 0.93 -20.56
C ASP A 145 -2.16 0.29 -19.78
N TYR A 146 -2.40 -0.02 -18.50
CA TYR A 146 -1.36 -0.64 -17.66
C TYR A 146 -1.05 -2.08 -18.05
N THR A 147 -1.95 -2.76 -18.77
CA THR A 147 -1.77 -4.16 -19.21
C THR A 147 -0.73 -4.32 -20.32
N SER A 148 -0.48 -3.27 -21.11
CA SER A 148 0.56 -3.29 -22.15
C SER A 148 1.99 -3.13 -21.59
N ASN A 149 2.12 -2.79 -20.31
CA ASN A 149 3.39 -2.63 -19.65
C ASN A 149 4.16 -3.96 -19.57
N ARG A 150 5.36 -3.99 -20.18
CA ARG A 150 6.19 -5.19 -20.28
C ARG A 150 7.12 -5.43 -19.10
N ARG A 151 7.15 -4.52 -18.11
CA ARG A 151 8.03 -4.66 -16.93
C ARG A 151 7.70 -5.95 -16.17
N ALA A 152 8.74 -6.64 -15.72
CA ALA A 152 8.56 -7.83 -14.91
C ALA A 152 7.88 -7.46 -13.57
N VAL A 153 6.79 -8.16 -13.24
CA VAL A 153 6.09 -8.07 -11.95
C VAL A 153 6.50 -9.25 -11.08
N SER A 154 7.24 -8.99 -10.01
CA SER A 154 7.77 -9.99 -9.07
C SER A 154 6.96 -10.12 -7.78
N THR A 155 5.64 -9.90 -7.85
CA THR A 155 4.72 -10.02 -6.71
C THR A 155 3.83 -11.27 -6.83
N LEU A 156 3.24 -11.71 -5.72
CA LEU A 156 2.23 -12.78 -5.70
C LEU A 156 1.02 -12.47 -6.59
N SER A 157 0.70 -11.18 -6.74
CA SER A 157 -0.36 -10.67 -7.61
C SER A 157 0.01 -10.57 -9.11
N ARG A 158 1.17 -11.10 -9.55
CA ARG A 158 1.68 -10.92 -10.93
C ARG A 158 0.71 -11.28 -12.05
N TRP A 159 -0.10 -12.32 -11.85
CA TRP A 159 -1.08 -12.76 -12.83
C TRP A 159 -2.28 -11.83 -12.86
N GLN A 160 -2.69 -11.32 -11.70
CA GLN A 160 -3.83 -10.42 -11.56
C GLN A 160 -3.57 -9.06 -12.19
N VAL A 161 -2.37 -8.50 -12.02
CA VAL A 161 -1.97 -7.18 -12.57
C VAL A 161 -1.92 -7.16 -14.10
N ARG A 162 -1.87 -8.34 -14.74
CA ARG A 162 -1.87 -8.48 -16.22
C ARG A 162 -3.27 -8.63 -16.82
N GLN A 163 -4.31 -8.67 -16.00
CA GLN A 163 -5.69 -8.72 -16.46
C GLN A 163 -6.28 -7.30 -16.44
N PRO A 164 -7.31 -7.03 -17.26
CA PRO A 164 -8.13 -5.82 -17.10
C PRO A 164 -8.69 -5.72 -15.69
N VAL A 165 -9.09 -4.50 -15.29
CA VAL A 165 -9.69 -4.27 -13.98
C VAL A 165 -10.98 -5.08 -13.90
N TYR A 166 -11.18 -5.73 -12.75
CA TYR A 166 -12.36 -6.53 -12.48
C TYR A 166 -12.81 -6.32 -11.04
N GLN A 167 -14.08 -6.63 -10.78
CA GLN A 167 -14.68 -6.53 -9.46
C GLN A 167 -14.91 -7.89 -8.79
N HIS A 168 -14.46 -9.02 -9.39
CA HIS A 168 -14.73 -10.36 -8.84
C HIS A 168 -14.08 -10.62 -7.46
N SER A 169 -13.16 -9.75 -7.06
CA SER A 169 -12.50 -9.80 -5.76
C SER A 169 -13.22 -8.94 -4.71
N VAL A 170 -14.13 -8.05 -5.11
CA VAL A 170 -14.96 -7.26 -4.20
C VAL A 170 -16.03 -8.18 -3.60
N GLU A 171 -16.16 -8.14 -2.27
CA GLU A 171 -17.06 -8.99 -1.47
C GLU A 171 -16.87 -10.50 -1.70
N ARG A 172 -15.67 -10.91 -2.11
CA ARG A 172 -15.36 -12.33 -2.32
C ARG A 172 -15.51 -13.12 -1.02
N TRP A 173 -15.25 -12.48 0.12
CA TRP A 173 -15.40 -13.06 1.44
C TRP A 173 -16.79 -13.64 1.72
N ARG A 174 -17.86 -13.09 1.13
CA ARG A 174 -19.24 -13.59 1.31
C ARG A 174 -19.38 -15.05 0.90
N ARG A 175 -18.60 -15.52 -0.08
CA ARG A 175 -18.59 -16.94 -0.50
C ARG A 175 -18.04 -17.89 0.55
N TYR A 176 -17.29 -17.35 1.50
CA TYR A 176 -16.62 -18.08 2.57
C TYR A 176 -17.14 -17.68 3.94
N GLU A 177 -18.19 -16.86 4.04
CA GLU A 177 -18.73 -16.27 5.27
C GLU A 177 -18.86 -17.30 6.42
N ASN A 178 -19.39 -18.48 6.11
CA ASN A 178 -19.54 -19.60 7.06
C ASN A 178 -18.22 -20.15 7.65
N HIS A 179 -17.07 -19.77 7.10
CA HIS A 179 -15.73 -20.19 7.51
C HIS A 179 -14.91 -19.08 8.16
N LEU A 180 -15.45 -17.86 8.24
CA LEU A 180 -14.71 -16.67 8.67
C LEU A 180 -15.04 -16.24 10.10
N GLY A 181 -15.76 -17.05 10.89
CA GLY A 181 -16.32 -16.67 12.20
C GLY A 181 -15.44 -15.72 13.02
N VAL A 182 -14.22 -16.15 13.37
CA VAL A 182 -13.29 -15.33 14.17
C VAL A 182 -12.85 -14.03 13.50
N LEU A 183 -12.75 -14.02 12.18
CA LEU A 183 -12.42 -12.82 11.41
C LEU A 183 -13.59 -11.83 11.38
N LEU A 184 -14.83 -12.33 11.23
CA LEU A 184 -16.04 -11.49 11.26
C LEU A 184 -16.29 -10.91 12.66
N GLU A 185 -15.96 -11.63 13.72
CA GLU A 185 -16.00 -11.12 15.09
C GLU A 185 -15.06 -9.92 15.29
N LEU A 186 -13.90 -9.92 14.64
CA LEU A 186 -12.94 -8.79 14.66
C LEU A 186 -13.39 -7.60 13.82
N PHE A 187 -14.31 -7.81 12.87
CA PHE A 187 -14.82 -6.79 11.96
C PHE A 187 -16.36 -6.83 11.92
N PRO A 188 -17.06 -6.39 12.98
CA PRO A 188 -18.52 -6.55 13.09
C PRO A 188 -19.34 -5.64 12.17
N ASN A 189 -18.76 -4.55 11.66
CA ASN A 189 -19.43 -3.58 10.77
C ASN A 189 -18.91 -3.75 9.34
N GLN A 190 -19.44 -4.71 8.58
CA GLN A 190 -19.06 -4.98 7.17
C GLN A 190 -20.17 -4.66 6.17
N ASP A 191 -21.26 -4.03 6.63
CA ASP A 191 -22.38 -3.59 5.80
C ASP A 191 -22.13 -2.21 5.18
#